data_AF-A0A2R6FPD4-F1
#
_entry.id   AF-A0A2R6FPD4-F1
#
_cell.length_a   1.000
_cell.length_b   1.000
_cell.length_c   1.000
_cell.angle_alpha   90.00
_cell.angle_beta   90.00
_cell.angle_gamma   90.00
#
_symmetry.space_group_name_H-M   'P 1'
#
loop_
_entity.id
_entity.type
_entity.pdbx_description
1 polymer ?
#
loop_
_entity_poly.entity_id
_entity_poly.type
_entity_poly.pdbx_seq_one_letter_code
_entity_poly.pdbx_strand_id
1 'polypeptide(L)'
;GTHNENQILACWEYDNGVYGMAATGPAADVVDSDWRLVGTDGFIDVHLTDRLGVQVYSTDPEDCEELTFDSLAPEASCIDLAIADVVQAVAEDGESELRADNALDATEIIFAGYESVRRRGRVELPLDIDDNPLESMVEAGALSPSPVDGD
;
A
#
# COMPACT_ATOMS: atom_id res chain seq x y z
N GLY A 1 6.78 -11.55 -2.01
CA GLY A 1 7.66 -10.71 -1.17
C GLY A 1 8.40 -11.59 -0.18
N THR A 2 9.47 -11.09 0.40
CA THR A 2 10.14 -11.74 1.55
C THR A 2 9.34 -11.42 2.82
N HIS A 3 9.20 -12.37 3.75
CA HIS A 3 8.54 -12.13 5.03
C HIS A 3 9.42 -11.21 5.90
N ASN A 4 9.04 -9.94 6.01
CA ASN A 4 9.79 -8.92 6.73
C ASN A 4 9.28 -8.72 8.18
N GLU A 5 7.96 -8.83 8.39
CA GLU A 5 7.31 -8.74 9.69
C GLU A 5 6.05 -9.61 9.74
N ASN A 6 5.55 -9.92 10.94
CA ASN A 6 4.32 -10.70 11.07
C ASN A 6 3.04 -9.87 10.88
N GLN A 7 3.06 -8.58 11.25
CA GLN A 7 1.90 -7.69 11.25
C GLN A 7 2.33 -6.23 11.43
N ILE A 8 1.69 -5.32 10.72
CA ILE A 8 1.69 -3.89 11.02
C ILE A 8 0.27 -3.33 10.97
N LEU A 9 0.04 -2.27 11.75
CA LEU A 9 -1.06 -1.33 11.54
C LEU A 9 -0.44 0.07 11.47
N ALA A 10 -0.56 0.72 10.32
CA ALA A 10 -0.04 2.05 10.09
C ALA A 10 -1.18 2.99 9.70
N CYS A 11 -1.12 4.23 10.16
CA CYS A 11 -2.03 5.31 9.80
C CYS A 11 -1.21 6.57 9.55
N TRP A 12 -1.53 7.31 8.48
CA TRP A 12 -0.88 8.54 8.10
C TRP A 12 -1.89 9.54 7.55
N GLU A 13 -1.48 10.79 7.44
CA GLU A 13 -2.29 11.91 6.95
C GLU A 13 -1.56 12.56 5.78
N TYR A 14 -2.30 12.87 4.72
CA TYR A 14 -1.84 13.69 3.61
C TYR A 14 -2.11 15.17 3.89
N ASP A 15 -1.38 16.08 3.25
CA ASP A 15 -1.55 17.54 3.41
C ASP A 15 -2.97 18.05 3.15
N ASN A 16 -3.75 17.32 2.36
CA ASN A 16 -5.15 17.65 2.06
C ASN A 16 -6.16 17.14 3.14
N GLY A 17 -5.67 16.57 4.24
CA GLY A 17 -6.48 16.05 5.35
C GLY A 17 -7.08 14.67 5.09
N VAL A 18 -6.74 14.01 3.98
CA VAL A 18 -7.09 12.61 3.74
C VAL A 18 -6.18 11.72 4.59
N TYR A 19 -6.75 10.65 5.16
CA TYR A 19 -6.00 9.66 5.91
C TYR A 19 -5.78 8.40 5.07
N GLY A 20 -4.60 7.81 5.20
CA GLY A 20 -4.30 6.47 4.75
C GLY A 20 -4.14 5.52 5.93
N MET A 21 -4.51 4.26 5.73
CA MET A 21 -4.30 3.19 6.69
C MET A 21 -3.83 1.93 5.96
N ALA A 22 -2.86 1.23 6.54
CA ALA A 22 -2.39 -0.06 6.03
C ALA A 22 -2.37 -1.09 7.17
N ALA A 23 -2.88 -2.29 6.88
CA ALA A 23 -2.82 -3.43 7.78
C ALA A 23 -2.21 -4.62 7.02
N THR A 24 -1.28 -5.33 7.66
CA THR A 24 -0.67 -6.53 7.09
C THR A 24 -0.80 -7.71 8.06
N GLY A 25 -0.44 -8.92 7.61
CA GLY A 25 -0.49 -10.10 8.45
C GLY A 25 -1.91 -10.45 8.88
N PRO A 26 -2.14 -10.94 10.11
CA PRO A 26 -3.48 -11.29 10.60
C PRO A 26 -4.50 -10.14 10.60
N ALA A 27 -4.05 -8.89 10.49
CA ALA A 27 -4.94 -7.73 10.38
C ALA A 27 -5.29 -7.36 8.94
N ALA A 28 -4.77 -8.06 7.93
CA ALA A 28 -5.15 -7.84 6.54
C ALA A 28 -6.67 -8.04 6.35
N ASP A 29 -7.28 -8.97 7.10
CA ASP A 29 -8.72 -9.26 7.07
C ASP A 29 -9.60 -8.18 7.75
N VAL A 30 -9.03 -7.03 8.14
CA VAL A 30 -9.81 -5.92 8.71
C VAL A 30 -10.80 -5.33 7.70
N VAL A 31 -10.51 -5.48 6.41
CA VAL A 31 -11.39 -5.16 5.28
C VAL A 31 -11.39 -6.33 4.32
N ASP A 32 -12.54 -6.62 3.70
CA ASP A 32 -12.69 -7.75 2.77
C ASP A 32 -12.01 -7.50 1.40
N SER A 33 -11.59 -6.26 1.14
CA SER A 33 -10.97 -5.78 -0.10
C SER A 33 -9.46 -5.59 0.03
N ASP A 34 -8.71 -5.69 -1.06
CA ASP A 34 -7.28 -5.32 -1.07
C ASP A 34 -7.08 -3.82 -0.83
N TRP A 35 -7.99 -2.99 -1.35
CA TRP A 35 -8.00 -1.55 -1.12
C TRP A 35 -9.42 -1.04 -0.95
N ARG A 36 -9.63 -0.18 0.05
CA ARG A 36 -10.87 0.58 0.22
C ARG A 36 -10.58 2.08 0.13
N LEU A 37 -11.29 2.76 -0.77
CA LEU A 37 -11.24 4.21 -0.94
C LEU A 37 -12.56 4.79 -0.45
N VAL A 38 -12.53 5.61 0.59
CA VAL A 38 -13.74 6.20 1.18
C VAL A 38 -13.86 7.67 0.77
N GLY A 39 -14.97 8.00 0.11
CA GLY A 39 -15.36 9.36 -0.26
C GLY A 39 -16.54 9.87 0.56
N THR A 40 -16.99 11.09 0.26
CA THR A 40 -18.17 11.68 0.92
C THR A 40 -19.48 11.01 0.53
N ASP A 41 -19.53 10.43 -0.66
CA ASP A 41 -20.75 9.87 -1.24
C ASP A 41 -20.81 8.35 -1.12
N GLY A 42 -19.78 7.71 -0.54
CA GLY A 42 -19.69 6.26 -0.49
C GLY A 42 -18.26 5.74 -0.38
N PHE A 43 -18.03 4.51 -0.80
CA PHE A 43 -16.70 3.92 -0.87
C PHE A 43 -16.56 2.97 -2.06
N ILE A 44 -15.31 2.75 -2.46
CA ILE A 44 -14.93 1.82 -3.53
C ILE A 44 -14.03 0.76 -2.91
N ASP A 45 -14.38 -0.50 -3.11
CA ASP A 45 -13.57 -1.66 -2.77
C ASP A 45 -12.93 -2.21 -4.03
N VAL A 46 -11.60 -2.37 -4.01
CA VAL A 46 -10.81 -2.93 -5.10
C VAL A 46 -10.28 -4.28 -4.68
N HIS A 47 -10.54 -5.29 -5.50
CA HIS A 47 -10.04 -6.65 -5.35
C HIS A 47 -9.04 -6.94 -6.47
N LEU A 48 -7.78 -7.18 -6.11
CA LEU A 48 -6.64 -7.36 -7.00
C LEU A 48 -6.37 -8.83 -7.38
N THR A 49 -7.11 -9.79 -6.82
CA THR A 49 -7.03 -11.21 -7.24
C THR A 49 -7.42 -11.39 -8.71
N ASP A 50 -7.13 -12.55 -9.32
CA ASP A 50 -7.14 -12.93 -10.77
C ASP A 50 -8.15 -12.27 -11.75
N ARG A 51 -9.19 -11.60 -11.25
CA ARG A 51 -10.04 -10.66 -11.98
C ARG A 51 -10.12 -9.36 -11.19
N LEU A 52 -9.63 -8.25 -11.78
CA LEU A 52 -9.79 -6.91 -11.20
C LEU A 52 -11.30 -6.62 -11.03
N GLY A 53 -11.77 -6.73 -9.79
CA GLY A 53 -13.13 -6.46 -9.40
C GLY A 53 -13.18 -5.17 -8.60
N VAL A 54 -14.13 -4.30 -8.92
CA VAL A 54 -14.37 -3.07 -8.17
C VAL A 54 -15.82 -3.08 -7.71
N GLN A 55 -16.04 -2.95 -6.41
CA GLN A 55 -17.37 -2.80 -5.84
C GLN A 55 -17.54 -1.34 -5.43
N VAL A 56 -18.58 -0.69 -5.95
CA VAL A 56 -18.90 0.71 -5.68
C VAL A 56 -20.11 0.75 -4.76
N TYR A 57 -19.91 1.30 -3.57
CA TYR A 57 -20.96 1.45 -2.58
C TYR A 57 -21.29 2.93 -2.44
N SER A 58 -22.56 3.28 -2.63
CA SER A 58 -23.08 4.63 -2.41
C SER A 58 -23.70 4.75 -1.01
N THR A 59 -23.76 5.98 -0.49
CA THR A 59 -24.59 6.31 0.68
C THR A 59 -26.09 6.21 0.37
N ASP A 60 -26.47 6.26 -0.90
CA ASP A 60 -27.77 5.84 -1.38
C ASP A 60 -27.76 4.33 -1.69
N PRO A 61 -28.46 3.49 -0.92
CA PRO A 61 -28.44 2.04 -1.12
C PRO A 61 -29.04 1.59 -2.46
N GLU A 62 -29.82 2.44 -3.15
CA GLU A 62 -30.33 2.15 -4.50
C GLU A 62 -29.29 2.36 -5.61
N ASP A 63 -28.15 2.99 -5.28
CA ASP A 63 -27.06 3.39 -6.20
C ASP A 63 -25.74 2.64 -5.92
N CYS A 64 -25.81 1.47 -5.29
CA CYS A 64 -24.68 0.56 -5.13
C CYS A 64 -24.56 -0.38 -6.32
N GLU A 65 -23.35 -0.57 -6.85
CA GLU A 65 -23.10 -1.44 -8.00
C GLU A 65 -21.79 -2.23 -7.88
N GLU A 66 -21.78 -3.42 -8.48
CA GLU A 66 -20.57 -4.24 -8.65
C GLU A 66 -20.11 -4.13 -10.11
N LEU A 67 -18.89 -3.64 -10.31
CA LEU A 67 -18.28 -3.46 -11.62
C LEU A 67 -17.10 -4.41 -11.78
N THR A 68 -17.20 -5.34 -12.73
CA THR A 68 -16.05 -6.16 -13.14
C THR A 68 -15.40 -5.54 -14.37
N PHE A 69 -14.08 -5.37 -14.31
CA PHE A 69 -13.31 -4.81 -15.43
C PHE A 69 -12.50 -5.90 -16.13
N ASP A 70 -13.18 -6.92 -16.65
CA ASP A 70 -12.52 -8.04 -17.36
C ASP A 70 -11.67 -7.55 -18.55
N SER A 71 -12.01 -6.42 -19.18
CA SER A 71 -11.20 -5.82 -20.24
C SER A 71 -9.93 -5.11 -19.74
N LEU A 72 -9.88 -4.78 -18.44
CA LEU A 72 -8.71 -4.22 -17.78
C LEU A 72 -7.86 -5.31 -17.12
N ALA A 73 -8.36 -6.54 -17.00
CA ALA A 73 -7.54 -7.70 -16.63
C ALA A 73 -6.50 -7.90 -17.75
N PRO A 74 -5.23 -7.55 -17.51
CA PRO A 74 -4.29 -7.48 -18.59
C PRO A 74 -3.90 -8.91 -19.01
N GLU A 75 -3.82 -9.16 -20.33
CA GLU A 75 -3.19 -10.38 -20.84
C GLU A 75 -1.71 -10.46 -20.41
N ALA A 76 -1.10 -9.29 -20.25
CA ALA A 76 0.25 -9.08 -19.77
C ALA A 76 0.27 -9.00 -18.24
N SER A 77 1.31 -9.49 -17.58
CA SER A 77 1.41 -9.37 -16.12
C SER A 77 1.57 -7.90 -15.69
N CYS A 78 1.32 -7.59 -14.41
CA CYS A 78 1.60 -6.26 -13.86
C CYS A 78 3.08 -5.84 -14.06
N ILE A 79 4.00 -6.81 -14.11
CA ILE A 79 5.41 -6.57 -14.39
C ILE A 79 5.62 -6.16 -15.85
N ASP A 80 4.93 -6.82 -16.78
CA ASP A 80 5.00 -6.48 -18.20
C ASP A 80 4.46 -5.07 -18.45
N LEU A 81 3.34 -4.70 -17.80
CA LEU A 81 2.79 -3.34 -17.87
C LEU A 81 3.71 -2.29 -17.27
N ALA A 82 4.32 -2.58 -16.12
CA ALA A 82 5.32 -1.73 -15.48
C ALA A 82 6.52 -1.46 -16.40
N ILE A 83 7.01 -2.50 -17.09
CA ILE A 83 8.09 -2.35 -18.08
C ILE A 83 7.61 -1.51 -19.27
N ALA A 84 6.40 -1.75 -19.77
CA ALA A 84 5.84 -1.02 -20.90
C ALA A 84 5.70 0.48 -20.60
N ASP A 85 5.24 0.85 -19.40
CA ASP A 85 5.14 2.25 -18.94
C ASP A 85 6.50 2.96 -18.98
N VAL A 86 7.55 2.34 -18.44
CA VAL A 86 8.91 2.89 -18.46
C VAL A 86 9.42 3.05 -19.89
N VAL A 87 9.20 2.05 -20.75
CA VAL A 87 9.63 2.11 -22.16
C VAL A 87 8.88 3.22 -22.91
N GLN A 88 7.58 3.37 -22.68
CA GLN A 88 6.77 4.42 -23.29
C GLN A 88 7.23 5.80 -22.84
N ALA A 89 7.41 6.02 -21.54
CA ALA A 89 7.89 7.28 -20.99
C ALA A 89 9.23 7.70 -21.64
N VAL A 90 10.17 6.77 -21.81
CA VAL A 90 11.44 7.04 -22.50
C VAL A 90 11.24 7.35 -23.98
N ALA A 91 10.35 6.63 -24.68
CA ALA A 91 10.11 6.84 -26.10
C ALA A 91 9.41 8.18 -26.40
N GLU A 92 8.57 8.65 -25.49
CA GLU A 92 7.74 9.84 -25.64
C GLU A 92 8.32 11.08 -24.93
N ASP A 93 9.48 10.95 -24.27
CA ASP A 93 10.08 11.99 -23.42
C ASP A 93 9.12 12.45 -22.29
N GLY A 94 8.42 11.48 -21.70
CA GLY A 94 7.44 11.66 -20.62
C GLY A 94 7.91 11.13 -19.27
N GLU A 95 7.05 11.25 -18.26
CA GLU A 95 7.28 10.72 -16.91
C GLU A 95 6.58 9.37 -16.73
N SER A 96 7.29 8.40 -16.14
CA SER A 96 6.74 7.10 -15.75
C SER A 96 6.19 7.18 -14.33
N GLU A 97 5.12 6.43 -14.06
CA GLU A 97 4.58 6.26 -12.70
C GLU A 97 5.60 5.61 -11.75
N LEU A 98 6.58 4.90 -12.29
CA LEU A 98 7.66 4.22 -11.57
C LEU A 98 8.92 5.06 -11.41
N ARG A 99 8.82 6.39 -11.55
CA ARG A 99 9.94 7.30 -11.29
C ARG A 99 10.42 7.21 -9.84
N ALA A 100 11.68 7.57 -9.64
CA ALA A 100 12.34 7.47 -8.33
C ALA A 100 11.61 8.25 -7.22
N ASP A 101 11.08 9.44 -7.53
CA ASP A 101 10.39 10.29 -6.55
C ASP A 101 9.17 9.58 -5.94
N ASN A 102 8.30 9.00 -6.79
CA ASN A 102 7.12 8.25 -6.35
C ASN A 102 7.53 7.02 -5.52
N ALA A 103 8.60 6.34 -5.92
CA ALA A 103 9.10 5.18 -5.19
C ALA A 103 9.64 5.56 -3.80
N LEU A 104 10.32 6.70 -3.69
CA LEU A 104 10.81 7.22 -2.41
C LEU A 104 9.66 7.64 -1.50
N ASP A 105 8.68 8.40 -2.00
CA ASP A 105 7.52 8.84 -1.24
C ASP A 105 6.72 7.65 -0.67
N ALA A 106 6.44 6.64 -1.50
CA ALA A 106 5.72 5.45 -1.06
C ALA A 106 6.51 4.61 -0.05
N THR A 107 7.83 4.49 -0.25
CA THR A 107 8.70 3.72 0.63
C THR A 107 8.90 4.41 1.99
N GLU A 108 8.91 5.74 2.01
CA GLU A 108 9.10 6.51 3.23
C GLU A 108 7.99 6.25 4.26
N ILE A 109 6.75 6.01 3.82
CA ILE A 109 5.62 5.63 4.70
C ILE A 109 5.94 4.34 5.48
N ILE A 110 6.58 3.35 4.83
CA ILE A 110 6.96 2.09 5.48
C ILE A 110 8.02 2.34 6.56
N PHE A 111 9.07 3.10 6.22
CA PHE A 111 10.11 3.47 7.19
C PHE A 111 9.56 4.31 8.34
N ALA A 112 8.57 5.18 8.08
CA ALA A 112 7.89 5.98 9.08
C ALA A 112 7.06 5.10 10.03
N GLY A 113 6.44 4.04 9.52
CA GLY A 113 5.80 3.01 10.33
C GLY A 113 6.78 2.35 11.31
N TYR A 114 7.94 1.90 10.83
CA TYR A 114 8.97 1.31 11.70
C TYR A 114 9.55 2.33 12.67
N GLU A 115 9.77 3.57 12.26
CA GLU A 115 10.28 4.62 13.13
C GLU A 115 9.27 4.97 14.23
N SER A 116 7.99 5.05 13.89
CA SER A 116 6.90 5.26 14.83
C SER A 116 6.87 4.16 15.90
N VAL A 117 7.06 2.90 15.52
CA VAL A 117 7.21 1.78 16.46
C VAL A 117 8.45 1.95 17.33
N ARG A 118 9.60 2.27 16.73
CA ARG A 118 10.89 2.45 17.44
C ARG A 118 10.79 3.52 18.53
N ARG A 119 10.22 4.68 18.22
CA ARG A 119 10.05 5.80 19.17
C ARG A 119 8.76 5.74 20.01
N ARG A 120 7.84 4.83 19.67
CA ARG A 120 6.51 4.68 20.25
C ARG A 120 5.68 5.97 20.18
N GLY A 121 5.63 6.60 19.01
CA GLY A 121 4.92 7.86 18.83
C GLY A 121 4.87 8.33 17.39
N ARG A 122 4.03 9.34 17.13
CA ARG A 122 3.88 9.96 15.80
C ARG A 122 5.23 10.46 15.28
N VAL A 123 5.42 10.32 13.97
CA VAL A 123 6.56 10.83 13.22
C VAL A 123 6.05 11.85 12.19
N GLU A 124 6.91 12.81 11.83
CA GLU A 124 6.66 13.70 10.70
C GLU A 124 7.45 13.21 9.50
N LEU A 125 6.89 13.44 8.30
CA LEU A 125 7.57 13.23 7.03
C LEU A 125 8.05 14.60 6.47
N PRO A 126 9.18 14.65 5.74
CA PRO A 126 10.10 13.54 5.51
C PRO A 126 10.87 13.15 6.79
N LEU A 127 11.35 11.91 6.86
CA LEU A 127 12.08 11.41 8.01
C LEU A 127 13.46 12.06 8.13
N ASP A 128 13.81 12.49 9.33
CA ASP A 128 15.14 13.00 9.69
C ASP A 128 15.95 11.90 10.42
N ILE A 129 16.28 10.83 9.70
CA ILE A 129 17.08 9.70 10.17
C ILE A 129 18.04 9.23 9.06
N ASP A 130 19.20 8.72 9.47
CA ASP A 130 20.21 8.16 8.53
C ASP A 130 20.25 6.62 8.54
N ASP A 131 19.51 6.00 9.45
CA ASP A 131 19.53 4.56 9.70
C ASP A 131 18.21 3.88 9.32
N ASN A 132 18.23 2.54 9.30
CA ASN A 132 17.02 1.74 9.11
C ASN A 132 16.41 1.41 10.49
N PRO A 133 15.19 1.89 10.81
CA PRO A 133 14.57 1.62 12.11
C PRO A 133 14.27 0.14 12.34
N LEU A 134 13.87 -0.60 11.30
CA LEU A 134 13.61 -2.04 11.41
C LEU A 134 14.89 -2.79 11.75
N GLU A 135 15.97 -2.54 11.01
CA GLU A 135 17.28 -3.14 11.25
C GLU A 135 17.78 -2.83 12.67
N SER A 136 17.73 -1.57 13.07
CA SER A 136 18.11 -1.14 14.43
C SER A 136 17.32 -1.86 15.52
N MET A 137 16.02 -2.05 15.33
CA MET A 137 15.18 -2.78 16.29
C MET A 137 15.49 -4.28 16.31
N VAL A 138 15.84 -4.89 15.18
CA VAL A 138 16.33 -6.28 15.10
C VAL A 138 17.64 -6.43 15.87
N GLU A 139 18.63 -5.57 15.59
CA GLU A 139 19.95 -5.63 16.23
C GLU A 139 19.88 -5.42 17.74
N ALA A 140 18.99 -4.53 18.21
CA ALA A 140 18.77 -4.29 19.63
C ALA A 140 17.98 -5.43 20.32
N GLY A 141 17.45 -6.41 19.58
CA GLY A 141 16.57 -7.45 20.11
C GLY A 141 15.23 -6.90 20.60
N ALA A 142 14.77 -5.78 20.05
CA ALA A 142 13.51 -5.12 20.43
C ALA A 142 12.27 -5.77 19.80
N LEU A 143 12.46 -6.69 18.85
CA LEU A 143 11.41 -7.41 18.15
C LEU A 143 11.37 -8.89 18.56
N SER A 144 10.18 -9.47 18.57
CA SER A 144 9.94 -10.88 18.87
C SER A 144 9.04 -11.51 17.80
N PRO A 145 9.50 -11.60 16.53
CA PRO A 145 8.69 -12.14 15.46
C PRO A 145 8.48 -13.65 15.63
N SER A 146 7.29 -14.12 15.25
CA SER A 146 7.04 -15.54 15.03
C SER A 146 7.59 -15.95 13.66
N PRO A 147 8.18 -17.14 13.53
CA PRO A 147 8.48 -17.68 12.20
C PRO A 147 7.17 -17.86 11.40
N VAL A 148 7.27 -17.80 10.08
CA VAL A 148 6.17 -18.23 9.21
C VAL A 148 5.94 -19.72 9.50
N ASP A 149 4.69 -20.11 9.75
CA ASP A 149 4.34 -21.53 9.79
C ASP A 149 4.75 -22.13 8.44
N GLY A 150 5.70 -23.09 8.48
CA GLY A 150 6.26 -23.65 7.25
C GLY A 150 5.20 -24.37 6.45
N ASP A 151 5.01 -23.96 5.19
CA ASP A 151 4.40 -24.78 4.15
C ASP A 151 5.38 -25.91 3.71
#